data_AF-A0A417FFF7-F1
#
_entry.id   AF-A0A417FFF7-F1
#
_cell.length_a   1.000
_cell.length_b   1.000
_cell.length_c   1.000
_cell.angle_alpha   90.00
_cell.angle_beta   90.00
_cell.angle_gamma   90.00
#
_symmetry.space_group_name_H-M   'P 1'
#
loop_
_entity.id
_entity.type
_entity.pdbx_description
1 polymer ?
#
loop_
_entity_poly.entity_id
_entity_poly.type
_entity_poly.pdbx_seq_one_letter_code
_entity_poly.pdbx_strand_id
1 'polypeptide(L)'
;MLMEKEANLVKMLLFSVVEWSALKLPLNSPKEGCNVTIVEMTERLILEARNMAFTCVMDKLDELGVESYVNTKCLSVTDNGVEVQDANQNTFTLPADGVVCALGLKSLRNEVEALKSAAKERTKVVEIGDCHVIDRVGDANLDGYIEGNMLS
;
A
#
# COMPACT_ATOMS: atom_id res chain seq x y z
N MET A 1 7.95 -15.26 35.02
CA MET A 1 6.83 -14.96 34.11
C MET A 1 7.30 -13.83 33.21
N LEU A 2 7.95 -14.17 32.10
CA LEU A 2 8.29 -13.18 31.08
C LEU A 2 7.00 -12.93 30.31
N MET A 3 6.41 -11.75 30.45
CA MET A 3 5.38 -11.32 29.52
C MET A 3 6.08 -11.20 28.17
N GLU A 4 5.71 -12.03 27.20
CA GLU A 4 6.08 -11.80 25.81
C GLU A 4 5.61 -10.39 25.47
N LYS A 5 6.54 -9.50 25.11
CA LYS A 5 6.19 -8.15 24.66
C LYS A 5 5.45 -8.31 23.34
N GLU A 6 4.18 -7.93 23.32
CA GLU A 6 3.47 -7.70 22.07
C GLU A 6 4.16 -6.55 21.32
N ALA A 7 4.48 -6.76 20.04
CA ALA A 7 5.15 -5.76 19.21
C ALA A 7 4.10 -4.84 18.58
N ASN A 8 4.38 -3.54 18.53
CA ASN A 8 3.50 -2.55 17.90
C ASN A 8 3.95 -2.28 16.48
N LEU A 9 3.08 -2.46 15.51
CA LEU A 9 3.34 -2.18 14.12
C LEU A 9 2.41 -1.06 13.64
N VAL A 10 3.00 0.05 13.21
CA VAL A 10 2.24 1.11 12.54
C VAL A 10 2.35 0.94 11.05
N LYS A 11 1.23 0.77 10.38
CA LYS A 11 1.15 0.74 8.93
C LYS A 11 0.65 2.08 8.42
N MET A 12 1.49 2.76 7.67
CA MET A 12 1.12 4.00 6.99
C MET A 12 0.54 3.66 5.61
N LEU A 13 -0.69 4.11 5.39
CA LEU A 13 -1.37 4.04 4.10
C LEU A 13 -1.45 5.45 3.51
N LEU A 14 -0.93 5.61 2.30
CA LEU A 14 -1.28 6.72 1.43
C LEU A 14 -1.91 6.06 0.22
N PHE A 15 -3.20 6.30 0.03
CA PHE A 15 -3.91 5.99 -1.21
C PHE A 15 -4.22 4.50 -1.48
N SER A 16 -5.54 4.27 -1.56
CA SER A 16 -6.37 3.27 -2.29
C SER A 16 -5.89 1.88 -2.69
N VAL A 17 -4.60 1.56 -2.72
CA VAL A 17 -4.16 0.20 -3.03
C VAL A 17 -4.15 -0.60 -1.73
N VAL A 18 -5.32 -1.11 -1.35
CA VAL A 18 -5.37 -2.38 -0.63
C VAL A 18 -4.97 -3.44 -1.64
N GLU A 19 -3.69 -3.47 -1.97
CA GLU A 19 -3.14 -4.74 -2.39
C GLU A 19 -3.26 -5.59 -1.13
N TRP A 20 -4.11 -6.62 -1.19
CA TRP A 20 -4.30 -7.58 -0.10
C TRP A 20 -2.95 -8.16 0.37
N SER A 21 -1.93 -8.14 -0.50
CA SER A 21 -0.51 -8.41 -0.23
C SER A 21 0.14 -7.43 0.76
N ALA A 22 -0.09 -6.11 0.64
CA ALA A 22 0.40 -5.14 1.60
C ALA A 22 -0.21 -5.38 3.00
N LEU A 23 -1.48 -5.80 3.06
CA LEU A 23 -2.15 -6.20 4.31
C LEU A 23 -1.65 -7.57 4.82
N LYS A 24 -1.27 -8.49 3.91
CA LYS A 24 -0.76 -9.84 4.22
C LYS A 24 0.57 -9.86 4.97
N LEU A 25 1.47 -8.91 4.70
CA LEU A 25 2.82 -8.94 5.27
C LEU A 25 2.84 -8.92 6.81
N PRO A 26 1.85 -8.30 7.49
CA PRO A 26 1.63 -8.56 8.92
C PRO A 26 0.35 -9.35 9.29
N LEU A 27 -0.72 -9.35 8.48
CA LEU A 27 -2.00 -9.99 8.90
C LEU A 27 -2.06 -11.51 8.68
N ASN A 28 -1.10 -12.13 7.97
CA ASN A 28 -1.05 -13.59 7.87
C ASN A 28 -0.45 -14.27 9.12
N SER A 29 -0.11 -13.50 10.16
CA SER A 29 0.26 -14.06 11.46
C SER A 29 -0.35 -13.27 12.65
N PRO A 30 -1.68 -13.27 12.85
CA PRO A 30 -2.29 -12.86 14.12
C PRO A 30 -1.92 -13.82 15.27
N LYS A 31 -1.21 -14.90 14.96
CA LYS A 31 -0.70 -15.89 15.93
C LYS A 31 0.62 -15.48 16.57
N GLU A 32 1.24 -14.39 16.13
CA GLU A 32 2.44 -13.83 16.76
C GLU A 32 2.20 -12.35 17.12
N GLY A 33 1.44 -12.12 18.20
CA GLY A 33 1.51 -10.95 19.12
C GLY A 33 1.73 -9.52 18.59
N CYS A 34 1.38 -9.17 17.36
CA CYS A 34 1.58 -7.83 16.83
C CYS A 34 0.29 -7.00 16.85
N ASN A 35 0.32 -5.87 17.57
CA ASN A 35 -0.76 -4.87 17.54
C ASN A 35 -0.56 -3.97 16.32
N VAL A 36 -1.59 -3.88 15.46
CA VAL A 36 -1.50 -3.13 14.21
C VAL A 36 -2.35 -1.87 14.28
N THR A 37 -1.73 -0.73 13.95
CA THR A 37 -2.42 0.56 13.78
C THR A 37 -2.23 1.06 12.35
N ILE A 38 -3.33 1.44 11.70
CA ILE A 38 -3.33 2.02 10.35
C ILE A 38 -3.44 3.54 10.45
N VAL A 39 -2.62 4.27 9.71
CA VAL A 39 -2.73 5.73 9.54
C VAL A 39 -3.04 6.04 8.09
N GLU A 40 -4.11 6.80 7.86
CA GLU A 40 -4.65 7.18 6.54
C GLU A 40 -4.99 8.67 6.51
N MET A 41 -4.54 9.35 5.46
CA MET A 41 -4.72 10.80 5.30
C MET A 41 -6.10 11.19 4.78
N THR A 42 -6.79 10.26 4.12
CA THR A 42 -8.14 10.48 3.57
C THR A 42 -9.23 10.25 4.61
N GLU A 43 -10.47 10.60 4.26
CA GLU A 43 -11.62 10.58 5.17
C GLU A 43 -12.07 9.18 5.60
N ARG A 44 -11.62 8.14 4.88
CA ARG A 44 -11.87 6.75 5.20
C ARG A 44 -10.79 5.85 4.64
N LEU A 45 -10.60 4.70 5.27
CA LEU A 45 -9.79 3.63 4.71
C LEU A 45 -10.32 3.24 3.32
N ILE A 46 -9.39 2.89 2.42
CA ILE A 46 -9.69 2.19 1.17
C ILE A 46 -10.74 2.93 0.32
N LEU A 47 -10.57 4.24 0.17
CA LEU A 47 -11.52 5.20 -0.41
C LEU A 47 -12.12 4.82 -1.78
N GLU A 48 -11.43 4.01 -2.58
CA GLU A 48 -11.91 3.54 -3.88
C GLU A 48 -12.80 2.29 -3.81
N ALA A 49 -12.68 1.49 -2.75
CA ALA A 49 -13.48 0.29 -2.56
C ALA A 49 -14.96 0.67 -2.33
N ARG A 50 -15.86 -0.03 -3.03
CA ARG A 50 -17.32 0.15 -2.95
C ARG A 50 -17.99 -1.15 -2.53
N ASN A 51 -19.21 -1.03 -2.00
CA ASN A 51 -20.13 -2.14 -1.75
C ASN A 51 -19.50 -3.23 -0.87
N MET A 52 -19.77 -4.50 -1.19
CA MET A 52 -19.34 -5.67 -0.43
C MET A 52 -17.82 -5.74 -0.19
N ALA A 53 -17.00 -5.29 -1.15
CA ALA A 53 -15.55 -5.34 -0.99
C ALA A 53 -15.08 -4.45 0.16
N PHE A 54 -15.71 -3.29 0.36
CA PHE A 54 -15.43 -2.43 1.50
C PHE A 54 -15.82 -3.11 2.82
N THR A 55 -17.07 -3.59 2.89
CA THR A 55 -17.60 -4.24 4.10
C THR A 55 -16.75 -5.44 4.52
N CYS A 56 -16.40 -6.34 3.60
CA CYS A 56 -15.58 -7.51 3.92
C CYS A 56 -14.18 -7.15 4.44
N VAL A 57 -13.58 -6.06 3.97
CA VAL A 57 -12.26 -5.62 4.49
C VAL A 57 -12.42 -5.02 5.88
N MET A 58 -13.44 -4.17 6.10
CA MET A 58 -13.69 -3.59 7.42
C MET A 58 -14.00 -4.69 8.46
N ASP A 59 -14.90 -5.61 8.14
CA ASP A 59 -15.22 -6.75 9.01
C ASP A 59 -13.98 -7.55 9.40
N LYS A 60 -13.04 -7.72 8.45
CA LYS A 60 -11.79 -8.44 8.70
C LYS A 60 -10.80 -7.64 9.54
N LEU A 61 -10.72 -6.33 9.36
CA LEU A 61 -9.89 -5.46 10.21
C LEU A 61 -10.41 -5.48 11.66
N ASP A 62 -11.72 -5.43 11.83
CA ASP A 62 -12.39 -5.50 13.13
C ASP A 62 -12.15 -6.86 13.80
N GLU A 63 -12.29 -7.97 13.07
CA GLU A 63 -11.99 -9.33 13.57
C GLU A 63 -10.54 -9.45 14.07
N LEU A 64 -9.63 -8.72 13.44
CA LEU A 64 -8.20 -8.74 13.75
C LEU A 64 -7.80 -7.69 14.81
N GLY A 65 -8.75 -6.89 15.30
CA GLY A 65 -8.49 -5.86 16.32
C GLY A 65 -7.58 -4.74 15.82
N VAL A 66 -7.59 -4.44 14.52
CA VAL A 66 -6.74 -3.39 13.93
C VAL A 66 -7.31 -2.02 14.27
N GLU A 67 -6.47 -1.16 14.86
CA GLU A 67 -6.83 0.24 15.08
C GLU A 67 -6.58 1.07 13.82
N SER A 68 -7.36 2.13 13.61
CA SER A 68 -7.13 3.02 12.47
C SER A 68 -7.40 4.49 12.76
N TYR A 69 -6.59 5.35 12.14
CA TYR A 69 -6.66 6.80 12.18
C TYR A 69 -6.84 7.31 10.75
N VAL A 70 -8.02 7.85 10.46
CA VAL A 70 -8.35 8.52 9.18
C VAL A 70 -8.21 10.03 9.32
N ASN A 71 -8.19 10.78 8.22
CA ASN A 71 -7.88 12.21 8.20
C ASN A 71 -6.61 12.56 9.00
N THR A 72 -5.63 11.63 9.00
CA THR A 72 -4.46 11.70 9.86
C THR A 72 -3.21 11.59 9.01
N LYS A 73 -2.37 12.63 9.06
CA LYS A 73 -1.15 12.75 8.27
C LYS A 73 0.05 12.26 9.05
N CYS A 74 0.80 11.32 8.51
CA CYS A 74 2.14 11.05 9.01
C CYS A 74 3.09 12.22 8.68
N LEU A 75 3.80 12.70 9.68
CA LEU A 75 4.81 13.74 9.56
C LEU A 75 6.23 13.15 9.49
N SER A 76 6.55 12.20 10.36
CA SER A 76 7.88 11.59 10.44
C SER A 76 7.84 10.19 11.05
N VAL A 77 8.82 9.35 10.71
CA VAL A 77 9.10 8.08 11.40
C VAL A 77 10.33 8.30 12.27
N THR A 78 10.22 7.93 13.54
CA THR A 78 11.24 8.13 14.58
C THR A 78 11.60 6.81 15.24
N ASP A 79 12.66 6.79 16.05
CA ASP A 79 13.07 5.61 16.82
C ASP A 79 12.00 5.12 17.82
N ASN A 80 11.05 5.99 18.18
CA ASN A 80 10.00 5.69 19.16
C ASN A 80 8.63 5.43 18.53
N GLY A 81 8.51 5.50 17.19
CA GLY A 81 7.25 5.32 16.47
C GLY A 81 7.01 6.38 15.41
N VAL A 82 5.74 6.69 15.14
CA VAL A 82 5.32 7.55 14.03
C VAL A 82 4.68 8.84 14.55
N GLU A 83 5.22 9.98 14.15
CA GLU A 83 4.60 11.28 14.42
C GLU A 83 3.48 11.53 13.41
N VAL A 84 2.30 11.85 13.91
CA VAL A 84 1.10 12.08 13.11
C VAL A 84 0.43 13.39 13.48
N GLN A 85 -0.31 13.95 12.53
CA GLN A 85 -1.14 15.13 12.67
C GLN A 85 -2.59 14.80 12.33
N ASP A 86 -3.53 15.09 13.24
CA ASP A 86 -4.96 14.90 12.99
C ASP A 86 -5.58 16.03 12.15
N ALA A 87 -6.86 15.88 11.81
CA ALA A 87 -7.65 16.88 11.08
C ALA A 87 -7.77 18.24 11.81
N ASN A 88 -7.56 18.27 13.13
CA ASN A 88 -7.58 19.48 13.95
C ASN A 88 -6.20 20.13 14.09
N GLN A 89 -5.20 19.65 13.35
CA GLN A 89 -3.79 20.06 13.41
C GLN A 89 -3.05 19.70 14.70
N ASN A 90 -3.62 18.85 15.56
CA ASN A 90 -2.92 18.33 16.73
C ASN A 90 -1.88 17.31 16.30
N THR A 91 -0.69 17.37 16.90
CA THR A 91 0.40 16.43 16.64
C THR A 91 0.59 15.49 17.83
N PHE A 92 0.75 14.21 17.56
CA PHE A 92 1.03 13.18 18.58
C PHE A 92 1.85 12.03 17.98
N THR A 93 2.39 11.18 18.84
CA THR A 93 3.20 10.03 18.43
C THR A 93 2.44 8.74 18.66
N LEU A 94 2.38 7.88 17.64
CA LEU A 94 1.93 6.50 17.72
C LEU A 94 3.16 5.60 17.96
N PRO A 95 3.28 4.94 19.13
CA PRO A 95 4.38 4.02 19.40
C PRO A 95 4.42 2.89 18.38
N ALA A 96 5.59 2.61 17.82
CA ALA A 96 5.78 1.55 16.84
C ALA A 96 7.17 0.93 16.97
N ASP A 97 7.23 -0.40 17.06
CA ASP A 97 8.45 -1.19 16.92
C ASP A 97 8.79 -1.44 15.43
N GLY A 98 7.80 -1.33 14.54
CA GLY A 98 7.99 -1.41 13.11
C GLY A 98 7.02 -0.51 12.33
N VAL A 99 7.48 -0.06 11.16
CA VAL A 99 6.67 0.79 10.27
C VAL A 99 6.63 0.20 8.86
N VAL A 100 5.42 0.07 8.31
CA VAL A 100 5.21 -0.34 6.92
C VAL A 100 4.65 0.85 6.13
N CYS A 101 5.42 1.32 5.15
CA CYS A 101 5.02 2.42 4.26
C CYS A 101 4.39 1.89 2.98
N ALA A 102 3.07 1.96 2.86
CA ALA A 102 2.33 1.66 1.65
C ALA A 102 1.71 2.95 1.12
N LEU A 103 2.58 3.81 0.57
CA LEU A 103 2.26 5.19 0.16
C LEU A 103 2.03 5.36 -1.35
N GLY A 104 1.92 4.24 -2.08
CA GLY A 104 1.85 4.19 -3.53
C GLY A 104 3.04 3.48 -4.17
N LEU A 105 3.04 3.44 -5.50
CA LEU A 105 4.04 2.76 -6.32
C LEU A 105 4.84 3.79 -7.14
N LYS A 106 5.95 3.34 -7.73
CA LYS A 106 6.75 4.12 -8.67
C LYS A 106 7.12 3.25 -9.87
N SER A 107 6.84 3.73 -11.08
CA SER A 107 7.21 3.03 -12.31
C SER A 107 8.72 2.87 -12.44
N LEU A 108 9.15 1.69 -12.90
CA LEU A 108 10.54 1.32 -13.15
C LEU A 108 11.04 1.89 -14.48
N ARG A 109 11.08 3.23 -14.58
CA ARG A 109 11.42 3.95 -15.82
C ARG A 109 12.85 3.73 -16.29
N ASN A 110 13.80 3.58 -15.36
CA ASN A 110 15.20 3.41 -15.71
C ASN A 110 15.43 2.09 -16.42
N GLU A 111 14.76 1.04 -15.95
CA GLU A 111 14.78 -0.31 -16.50
C GLU A 111 14.14 -0.33 -17.89
N VAL A 112 13.02 0.39 -18.07
CA VAL A 112 12.38 0.59 -19.38
C VAL A 112 13.33 1.23 -20.38
N GLU A 113 14.00 2.32 -20.01
CA GLU A 113 14.93 3.01 -20.92
C GLU A 113 16.18 2.17 -21.23
N ALA A 114 16.68 1.39 -20.26
CA ALA A 114 17.78 0.46 -20.48
C ALA A 114 17.40 -0.65 -21.49
N LEU A 115 16.20 -1.22 -21.38
CA LEU A 115 15.71 -2.25 -22.30
C LEU A 115 15.48 -1.69 -23.70
N LYS A 116 14.89 -0.50 -23.82
CA LYS A 116 14.74 0.19 -25.12
C LYS A 116 16.09 0.40 -25.81
N SER A 117 17.07 0.88 -25.05
CA SER A 117 18.41 1.18 -25.59
C SER A 117 19.15 -0.08 -26.05
N ALA A 118 18.85 -1.24 -25.47
CA ALA A 118 19.42 -2.53 -25.85
C ALA A 118 18.74 -3.18 -27.07
N ALA A 119 17.56 -2.68 -27.49
CA ALA A 119 16.84 -3.25 -28.62
C ALA A 119 17.56 -2.97 -29.94
N LYS A 120 17.56 -3.95 -30.84
CA LYS A 120 18.14 -3.79 -32.18
C LYS A 120 17.39 -2.71 -32.95
N GLU A 121 18.12 -1.99 -33.82
CA GLU A 121 17.51 -1.04 -34.74
C GLU A 121 16.33 -1.69 -35.49
N ARG A 122 15.20 -0.97 -35.58
CA ARG A 122 13.91 -1.42 -36.16
C ARG A 122 13.13 -2.47 -35.37
N THR A 123 13.54 -2.78 -34.14
CA THR A 123 12.71 -3.59 -33.22
C THR A 123 11.66 -2.69 -32.57
N LYS A 124 10.37 -3.02 -32.71
CA LYS A 124 9.30 -2.32 -31.97
C LYS A 124 9.43 -2.67 -30.49
N VAL A 125 9.53 -1.64 -29.64
CA VAL A 125 9.47 -1.78 -28.18
C VAL A 125 8.23 -1.04 -27.71
N VAL A 126 7.42 -1.71 -26.91
CA VAL A 126 6.21 -1.16 -26.29
C VAL A 126 6.31 -1.30 -24.78
N GLU A 127 5.75 -0.34 -24.06
CA GLU A 127 5.64 -0.36 -22.61
C GLU A 127 4.18 -0.67 -22.28
N ILE A 128 3.94 -1.58 -21.34
CA ILE A 128 2.58 -1.98 -20.92
C ILE A 128 2.54 -2.16 -19.40
N GLY A 129 1.38 -1.88 -18.80
CA GLY A 129 1.17 -2.02 -17.34
C GLY A 129 1.95 -1.00 -16.51
N ASP A 130 2.23 -1.32 -15.25
CA ASP A 130 2.71 -0.35 -14.24
C ASP A 130 4.04 0.34 -14.55
N CYS A 131 4.87 -0.23 -15.43
CA CYS A 131 6.10 0.41 -15.89
C CYS A 131 5.82 1.59 -16.85
N HIS A 132 4.67 1.57 -17.50
CA HIS A 132 4.14 2.62 -18.36
C HIS A 132 3.26 3.59 -17.57
N VAL A 133 2.18 3.09 -16.96
CA VAL A 133 1.23 3.84 -16.14
C VAL A 133 0.88 2.97 -14.94
N ILE A 134 1.10 3.50 -13.73
CA ILE A 134 0.72 2.83 -12.48
C ILE A 134 -0.80 2.80 -12.41
N ASP A 135 -1.39 1.61 -12.39
CA ASP A 135 -2.83 1.46 -12.26
C ASP A 135 -3.19 0.13 -11.59
N ARG A 136 -4.44 -0.28 -11.71
CA ARG A 136 -4.95 -1.54 -11.19
C ARG A 136 -4.61 -2.66 -12.16
N VAL A 137 -4.58 -3.88 -11.63
CA VAL A 137 -4.33 -5.10 -12.40
C VAL A 137 -5.23 -5.26 -13.64
N GLY A 138 -6.47 -4.76 -13.59
CA GLY A 138 -7.39 -4.80 -14.73
C GLY A 138 -6.91 -3.96 -15.91
N ASP A 139 -6.38 -2.77 -15.62
CA ASP A 139 -5.87 -1.82 -16.61
C ASP A 139 -4.55 -2.35 -17.21
N ALA A 140 -3.65 -2.89 -16.37
CA ALA A 140 -2.43 -3.55 -16.86
C ALA A 140 -2.72 -4.77 -17.76
N ASN A 141 -3.76 -5.56 -17.44
CA ASN A 141 -4.19 -6.67 -18.29
C ASN A 141 -4.75 -6.17 -19.64
N LEU A 142 -5.52 -5.08 -19.61
CA LEU A 142 -6.11 -4.48 -20.81
C LEU A 142 -5.02 -3.95 -21.75
N ASP A 143 -4.00 -3.27 -21.22
CA ASP A 143 -2.84 -2.80 -21.98
C ASP A 143 -2.19 -3.95 -22.75
N GLY A 144 -1.91 -5.06 -22.05
CA GLY A 144 -1.32 -6.25 -22.67
C GLY A 144 -2.20 -6.87 -23.76
N TYR A 145 -3.52 -6.91 -23.55
CA TYR A 145 -4.47 -7.41 -24.55
C TYR A 145 -4.53 -6.52 -25.80
N ILE A 146 -4.56 -5.19 -25.62
CA ILE A 146 -4.60 -4.22 -26.72
C ILE A 146 -3.31 -4.29 -27.53
N GLU A 147 -2.15 -4.18 -26.88
CA GLU A 147 -0.86 -4.20 -27.59
C GLU A 147 -0.60 -5.56 -28.25
N GLY A 148 -1.01 -6.66 -27.62
CA GLY A 148 -0.93 -7.99 -28.23
C GLY A 148 -1.70 -8.09 -29.55
N ASN A 149 -2.89 -7.51 -29.62
CA ASN A 149 -3.71 -7.48 -30.83
C ASN A 149 -3.23 -6.48 -31.88
N MET A 150 -2.43 -5.47 -31.51
CA MET A 150 -1.81 -4.53 -32.45
C MET A 150 -0.50 -5.06 -33.06
N LEU A 151 -0.06 -6.26 -32.66
CA LEU A 151 1.13 -6.94 -33.19
C LEU A 151 0.82 -7.98 -34.27
N SER A 152 -0.48 -8.29 -34.50
CA SER A 152 -0.94 -9.15 -35.61
C SER A 152 -1.05 -8.39 -36.92
#